data_AF-A0A0B6S1H7-F1
#
_entry.id   AF-A0A0B6S1H7-F1
#
_cell.length_a   1.000
_cell.length_b   1.000
_cell.length_c   1.000
_cell.angle_alpha   90.00
_cell.angle_beta   90.00
_cell.angle_gamma   90.00
#
_symmetry.space_group_name_H-M   'P 1'
#
loop_
_entity.id
_entity.type
_entity.pdbx_description
1 polymer ?
#
loop_
_entity_poly.entity_id
_entity_poly.type
_entity_poly.pdbx_seq_one_letter_code
_entity_poly.pdbx_strand_id
1 'polypeptide(L)'
;MNGLSTYAEISASGGLFAIFILAIFIIFSISRQRTSKSKIDRLDRYKTALTRTSVVILLLISGLAILRHLIIESDISTAKFGREASLNGDYFAEYAYLPRGKILLRLYDAHSKNLLAERLYDYQDRIRLAWTKNSLIYDTSAEGDDGEIKLPPGFWDKLEANYLYWQ
;
A
#
# COMPACT_ATOMS: atom_id res chain seq x y z
N MET A 1 -12.62 24.85 10.74
CA MET A 1 -12.28 24.98 9.31
C MET A 1 -12.39 23.59 8.71
N ASN A 2 -13.59 23.17 8.30
CA ASN A 2 -13.91 21.75 8.03
C ASN A 2 -14.35 21.51 6.58
N GLY A 3 -13.92 22.38 5.65
CA GLY A 3 -14.41 22.37 4.28
C GLY A 3 -13.63 21.49 3.30
N LEU A 4 -12.41 21.06 3.63
CA LEU A 4 -11.51 20.40 2.68
C LEU A 4 -11.64 18.86 2.63
N SER A 5 -12.09 18.22 3.71
CA SER A 5 -12.26 16.76 3.76
C SER A 5 -13.47 16.29 2.94
N THR A 6 -14.51 17.11 2.82
CA THR A 6 -15.74 16.75 2.10
C THR A 6 -15.52 16.68 0.58
N TYR A 7 -14.63 17.51 0.01
CA TYR A 7 -14.38 17.49 -1.44
C TYR A 7 -13.51 16.30 -1.90
N ALA A 8 -12.67 15.75 -1.02
CA ALA A 8 -11.85 14.57 -1.32
C ALA A 8 -12.68 13.27 -1.31
N GLU A 9 -13.66 13.16 -0.41
CA GLU A 9 -14.60 12.01 -0.41
C GLU A 9 -15.56 12.08 -1.61
N ILE A 10 -16.00 13.30 -1.99
CA ILE A 10 -16.85 13.50 -3.17
C ILE A 10 -16.08 13.21 -4.47
N SER A 11 -14.79 13.56 -4.58
CA SER A 11 -14.01 13.26 -5.79
C SER A 11 -13.71 11.77 -5.96
N ALA A 12 -13.42 11.06 -4.85
CA ALA A 12 -13.22 9.61 -4.87
C ALA A 12 -14.49 8.85 -5.26
N SER A 13 -15.66 9.30 -4.77
CA SER A 13 -16.95 8.70 -5.15
C SER A 13 -17.31 8.96 -6.62
N GLY A 14 -17.03 10.17 -7.14
CA GLY A 14 -17.27 10.52 -8.55
C GLY A 14 -16.43 9.70 -9.54
N GLY A 15 -15.17 9.41 -9.19
CA GLY A 15 -14.29 8.55 -9.99
C GLY A 15 -14.79 7.10 -10.08
N LEU A 16 -15.26 6.54 -8.97
CA LEU A 16 -15.84 5.19 -8.94
C LEU A 16 -17.15 5.10 -9.74
N PHE A 17 -17.99 6.13 -9.66
CA PHE A 17 -19.19 6.22 -10.49
C PHE A 17 -18.86 6.29 -11.97
N ALA A 18 -17.85 7.07 -12.37
CA ALA A 18 -17.42 7.16 -13.77
C ALA A 18 -16.91 5.83 -14.32
N ILE A 19 -16.10 5.09 -13.54
CA ILE A 19 -15.59 3.78 -13.94
C ILE A 19 -16.73 2.75 -14.01
N PHE A 20 -17.67 2.78 -13.07
CA PHE A 20 -18.85 1.90 -13.09
C PHE A 20 -19.75 2.18 -14.29
N ILE A 21 -20.00 3.46 -14.62
CA ILE A 21 -20.73 3.88 -15.83
C ILE A 21 -20.00 3.42 -17.09
N LEU A 22 -18.67 3.58 -17.15
CA LEU A 22 -17.86 3.12 -18.29
C LEU A 22 -17.94 1.59 -18.47
N ALA A 23 -17.87 0.83 -17.38
CA ALA A 23 -18.00 -0.62 -17.39
C ALA A 23 -19.39 -1.05 -17.89
N ILE A 24 -20.47 -0.40 -17.41
CA ILE A 24 -21.83 -0.62 -17.90
C ILE A 24 -21.94 -0.26 -19.38
N PHE A 25 -21.36 0.85 -19.83
CA PHE A 25 -21.41 1.27 -21.24
C PHE A 25 -20.70 0.27 -22.16
N ILE A 26 -19.57 -0.28 -21.72
CA ILE A 26 -18.83 -1.33 -22.43
C ILE A 26 -19.67 -2.61 -22.53
N ILE A 27 -20.29 -3.05 -21.42
CA ILE A 27 -21.17 -4.23 -21.40
C ILE A 27 -22.41 -4.01 -22.29
N PHE A 28 -23.00 -2.82 -22.24
CA PHE A 28 -24.17 -2.46 -23.04
C PHE A 28 -23.84 -2.39 -24.54
N SER A 29 -22.68 -1.85 -24.91
CA SER A 29 -22.18 -1.84 -26.29
C SER A 29 -22.03 -3.26 -26.86
N ILE A 30 -21.57 -4.21 -26.03
CA ILE A 30 -21.47 -5.64 -26.38
C ILE A 30 -22.86 -6.26 -26.59
N SER A 31 -23.84 -5.93 -25.75
CA SER A 31 -25.21 -6.48 -25.87
C SER A 31 -25.92 -6.00 -27.15
N ARG A 32 -25.56 -4.82 -27.66
CA ARG A 32 -26.21 -4.21 -28.81
C ARG A 32 -25.67 -4.71 -30.15
N GLN A 33 -24.49 -5.34 -30.18
CA GLN A 33 -23.91 -5.89 -31.41
C GLN A 33 -24.49 -7.28 -31.72
N ARG A 34 -25.79 -7.28 -32.04
CA ARG A 34 -26.53 -8.43 -32.55
C ARG A 34 -26.26 -8.59 -34.05
N THR A 35 -26.31 -9.86 -34.47
CA THR A 35 -26.25 -10.42 -35.85
C THR A 35 -24.86 -10.63 -36.48
N SER A 36 -24.24 -11.79 -36.22
CA SER A 36 -23.45 -12.49 -37.26
C SER A 36 -23.37 -14.00 -37.03
N LYS A 37 -23.49 -14.75 -38.13
CA LYS A 37 -23.68 -16.20 -38.26
C LYS A 37 -22.35 -16.93 -38.57
N SER A 38 -21.46 -17.19 -37.60
CA SER A 38 -20.42 -18.23 -37.76
C SER A 38 -19.78 -18.69 -36.43
N LYS A 39 -19.24 -19.92 -36.38
CA LYS A 39 -18.53 -20.53 -35.23
C LYS A 39 -17.13 -19.92 -35.03
N ILE A 40 -16.44 -19.56 -36.11
CA ILE A 40 -15.08 -18.98 -36.07
C ILE A 40 -15.12 -17.60 -35.42
N ASP A 41 -16.15 -16.80 -35.73
CA ASP A 41 -16.33 -15.49 -35.09
C ASP A 41 -16.59 -15.62 -33.57
N ARG A 42 -17.07 -16.78 -33.06
CA ARG A 42 -17.33 -16.94 -31.62
C ARG A 42 -16.04 -17.00 -30.81
N LEU A 43 -15.00 -17.62 -31.34
CA LEU A 43 -13.68 -17.74 -30.68
C LEU A 43 -12.94 -16.41 -30.67
N ASP A 44 -12.94 -15.67 -31.79
CA ASP A 44 -12.30 -14.35 -31.86
C ASP A 44 -13.03 -13.31 -30.99
N ARG A 45 -14.36 -13.43 -30.87
CA ARG A 45 -15.13 -12.61 -29.92
C ARG A 45 -14.78 -12.93 -28.47
N TYR A 46 -14.59 -14.21 -28.12
CA TYR A 46 -14.23 -14.61 -26.76
C TYR A 46 -12.83 -14.11 -26.38
N LYS A 47 -11.86 -14.23 -27.29
CA LYS A 47 -10.50 -13.69 -27.10
C LYS A 47 -10.51 -12.17 -26.96
N THR A 48 -11.23 -11.46 -27.83
CA THR A 48 -11.32 -9.99 -27.78
C THR A 48 -12.06 -9.49 -26.53
N ALA A 49 -13.11 -10.19 -26.09
CA ALA A 49 -13.81 -9.86 -24.85
C ALA A 49 -12.93 -10.13 -23.61
N LEU A 50 -12.19 -11.24 -23.60
CA LEU A 50 -11.24 -11.58 -22.53
C LEU A 50 -10.10 -10.57 -22.42
N THR A 51 -9.48 -10.17 -23.54
CA THR A 51 -8.38 -9.19 -23.51
C THR A 51 -8.86 -7.82 -23.06
N ARG A 52 -10.08 -7.41 -23.40
CA ARG A 52 -10.63 -6.12 -22.97
C ARG A 52 -11.08 -6.13 -21.51
N THR A 53 -11.67 -7.22 -21.05
CA THR A 53 -12.02 -7.38 -19.63
C THR A 53 -10.79 -7.46 -18.75
N SER A 54 -9.72 -8.15 -19.19
CA SER A 54 -8.46 -8.18 -18.45
C SER A 54 -7.82 -6.80 -18.33
N VAL A 55 -7.86 -5.96 -19.38
CA VAL A 55 -7.37 -4.58 -19.32
C VAL A 55 -8.16 -3.74 -18.30
N VAL A 56 -9.49 -3.85 -18.27
CA VAL A 56 -10.31 -3.11 -17.29
C VAL A 56 -10.00 -3.57 -15.85
N ILE A 57 -9.85 -4.86 -15.63
CA ILE A 57 -9.47 -5.42 -14.33
C ILE A 57 -8.10 -4.91 -13.89
N LEU A 58 -7.12 -4.90 -14.80
CA LEU A 58 -5.78 -4.39 -14.50
C LEU A 58 -5.78 -2.90 -14.14
N LEU A 59 -6.55 -2.09 -14.87
CA LEU A 59 -6.71 -0.65 -14.56
C LEU A 59 -7.40 -0.43 -13.21
N LEU A 60 -8.39 -1.25 -12.87
CA LEU A 60 -9.05 -1.20 -11.55
C LEU A 60 -8.07 -1.56 -10.43
N ILE A 61 -7.29 -2.63 -10.60
CA ILE A 61 -6.29 -3.05 -9.62
C ILE A 61 -5.22 -1.97 -9.43
N SER A 62 -4.70 -1.39 -10.53
CA SER A 62 -3.68 -0.34 -10.43
C SER A 62 -4.24 0.94 -9.80
N GLY A 63 -5.46 1.34 -10.16
CA GLY A 63 -6.12 2.50 -9.55
C GLY A 63 -6.33 2.31 -8.05
N LEU A 64 -6.72 1.10 -7.62
CA LEU A 64 -6.88 0.78 -6.20
C LEU A 64 -5.53 0.84 -5.44
N ALA A 65 -4.45 0.37 -6.06
CA ALA A 65 -3.11 0.42 -5.48
C ALA A 65 -2.61 1.86 -5.31
N ILE A 66 -2.80 2.71 -6.33
CA ILE A 66 -2.43 4.13 -6.28
C ILE A 66 -3.21 4.86 -5.18
N LEU A 67 -4.53 4.64 -5.10
CA LEU A 67 -5.36 5.24 -4.05
C LEU A 67 -4.91 4.84 -2.64
N ARG A 68 -4.58 3.56 -2.43
CA ARG A 68 -4.04 3.09 -1.15
C ARG A 68 -2.74 3.79 -0.79
N HIS A 69 -1.83 3.92 -1.76
CA HIS A 69 -0.55 4.59 -1.55
C HIS A 69 -0.75 6.07 -1.17
N LEU A 70 -1.61 6.80 -1.90
CA LEU A 70 -1.90 8.21 -1.60
C LEU A 70 -2.52 8.42 -0.22
N ILE A 71 -3.41 7.52 0.22
CA ILE A 71 -4.02 7.61 1.55
C ILE A 71 -2.95 7.42 2.63
N ILE A 72 -2.10 6.41 2.49
CA ILE A 72 -1.02 6.13 3.45
C ILE A 72 -0.07 7.33 3.55
N GLU A 73 0.33 7.91 2.42
CA GLU A 73 1.21 9.07 2.39
C GLU A 73 0.59 10.29 3.08
N SER A 74 -0.71 10.53 2.85
CA SER A 74 -1.42 11.61 3.52
C SER A 74 -1.47 11.40 5.04
N ASP A 75 -1.66 10.17 5.49
CA ASP A 75 -1.69 9.81 6.91
C ASP A 75 -0.30 10.00 7.54
N ILE A 76 0.76 9.60 6.85
CA ILE A 76 2.16 9.75 7.29
C ILE A 76 2.53 11.21 7.48
N SER A 77 2.13 12.09 6.56
CA SER A 77 2.49 13.52 6.58
C SER A 77 1.97 14.27 7.81
N THR A 78 0.89 13.78 8.42
CA THR A 78 0.27 14.38 9.61
C THR A 78 0.61 13.64 10.90
N ALA A 79 1.28 12.49 10.78
CA ALA A 79 1.56 11.61 11.90
C ALA A 79 2.67 12.19 12.79
N LYS A 80 2.52 12.00 14.10
CA LYS A 80 3.55 12.36 15.08
C LYS A 80 4.48 11.17 15.27
N PHE A 81 5.75 11.36 14.95
CA PHE A 81 6.78 10.34 15.13
C PHE A 81 7.32 10.35 16.56
N GLY A 82 7.28 9.20 17.21
CA GLY A 82 8.10 8.89 18.39
C GLY A 82 9.45 8.35 17.94
N ARG A 83 10.51 8.62 18.71
CA ARG A 83 11.86 8.12 18.44
C ARG A 83 12.38 7.35 19.63
N GLU A 84 12.99 6.20 19.37
CA GLU A 84 13.65 5.37 20.38
C GLU A 84 15.02 4.91 19.86
N ALA A 85 16.05 5.05 20.69
CA ALA A 85 17.41 4.64 20.34
C ALA A 85 17.67 3.20 20.81
N SER A 86 18.54 2.49 20.09
CA SER A 86 19.01 1.17 20.52
C SER A 86 19.88 1.27 21.78
N LEU A 87 20.02 0.15 22.49
CA LEU A 87 20.83 0.05 23.72
C LEU A 87 22.26 0.58 23.55
N ASN A 88 22.85 0.37 22.37
CA ASN A 88 24.22 0.78 22.07
C ASN A 88 24.29 2.14 21.36
N GLY A 89 23.15 2.71 20.96
CA GLY A 89 23.08 3.97 20.21
C GLY A 89 23.47 3.86 18.73
N ASP A 90 23.80 2.67 18.23
CA ASP A 90 24.17 2.44 16.82
C ASP A 90 22.99 2.58 15.86
N TYR A 91 21.76 2.43 16.39
CA TYR A 91 20.52 2.48 15.61
C TYR A 91 19.48 3.32 16.34
N PHE A 92 18.54 3.89 15.60
CA PHE A 92 17.32 4.46 16.17
C PHE A 92 16.11 4.06 15.33
N ALA A 93 14.99 3.84 15.99
CA ALA A 93 13.72 3.60 15.35
C ALA A 93 12.82 4.82 15.50
N GLU A 94 12.08 5.15 14.46
CA GLU A 94 10.98 6.09 14.49
C GLU A 94 9.67 5.34 14.25
N TYR A 95 8.65 5.67 15.01
CA TYR A 95 7.34 5.06 14.85
C TYR A 95 6.24 6.11 14.87
N ALA A 96 5.19 5.88 14.11
CA ALA A 96 4.02 6.75 14.08
C ALA A 96 2.73 5.93 14.07
N TYR A 97 1.77 6.38 14.87
CA TYR A 97 0.41 5.84 14.84
C TYR A 97 -0.34 6.48 13.67
N LEU A 98 -0.71 5.64 12.70
CA LEU A 98 -1.52 6.02 11.56
C LEU A 98 -3.01 5.76 11.86
N PRO A 99 -3.92 6.47 11.18
CA PRO A 99 -5.35 6.17 11.21
C PRO A 99 -5.64 4.70 10.86
N ARG A 100 -6.81 4.22 11.28
CA ARG A 100 -7.28 2.84 11.05
C ARG A 100 -6.43 1.76 11.75
N GLY A 101 -5.76 2.11 12.84
CA GLY A 101 -5.03 1.15 13.68
C GLY A 101 -3.76 0.61 13.03
N LYS A 102 -3.11 1.42 12.19
CA LYS A 102 -1.84 1.07 11.56
C LYS A 102 -0.68 1.73 12.29
N ILE A 103 0.47 1.07 12.31
CA ILE A 103 1.72 1.66 12.77
C ILE A 103 2.74 1.60 11.65
N LEU A 104 3.36 2.75 11.40
CA LEU A 104 4.55 2.84 10.58
C LEU A 104 5.77 2.80 11.49
N LEU A 105 6.67 1.87 11.24
CA LEU A 105 7.97 1.74 11.91
C LEU A 105 9.08 1.92 10.88
N ARG A 106 10.01 2.81 11.18
CA ARG A 106 11.20 3.10 10.37
C ARG A 106 12.44 2.89 11.22
N LEU A 107 13.34 2.06 10.75
CA LEU A 107 14.63 1.81 11.39
C LEU A 107 15.72 2.58 10.65
N TYR A 108 16.56 3.27 11.41
CA TYR A 108 17.67 4.06 10.88
C TYR A 108 19.00 3.65 11.49
N ASP A 109 20.06 3.81 10.70
CA ASP A 109 21.42 3.84 11.21
C ASP A 109 21.67 5.16 11.94
N ALA A 110 22.17 5.13 13.18
CA ALA A 110 22.37 6.35 13.95
C ALA A 110 23.51 7.22 13.39
N HIS A 111 24.54 6.58 12.83
CA HIS A 111 25.71 7.28 12.31
C HIS A 111 25.41 7.97 10.97
N SER A 112 24.93 7.20 9.99
CA SER A 112 24.66 7.71 8.64
C SER A 112 23.27 8.33 8.48
N LYS A 113 22.36 8.13 9.44
CA LYS A 113 20.94 8.52 9.36
C LYS A 113 20.20 7.92 8.17
N ASN A 114 20.73 6.84 7.60
CA ASN A 114 20.11 6.16 6.47
C ASN A 114 18.96 5.28 6.95
N LEU A 115 17.85 5.31 6.20
CA LEU A 115 16.75 4.37 6.41
C LEU A 115 17.23 2.97 6.06
N LEU A 116 17.13 2.07 7.03
CA LEU A 116 17.59 0.70 6.92
C LEU A 116 16.44 -0.27 6.64
N ALA A 117 15.28 -0.03 7.24
CA ALA A 117 14.08 -0.83 7.06
C ALA A 117 12.83 0.00 7.37
N GLU A 118 11.75 -0.27 6.65
CA GLU A 118 10.42 0.29 6.91
C GLU A 118 9.39 -0.85 6.99
N ARG A 119 8.51 -0.80 7.99
CA ARG A 119 7.43 -1.76 8.19
C ARG A 119 6.14 -1.02 8.52
N LEU A 120 5.09 -1.35 7.76
CA LEU A 120 3.72 -0.90 8.01
C LEU A 120 2.91 -2.11 8.43
N TYR A 121 2.41 -2.12 9.67
CA TYR A 121 1.65 -3.25 10.20
C TYR A 121 0.36 -2.77 10.88
N ASP A 122 -0.62 -3.68 10.92
CA ASP A 122 -1.85 -3.47 11.66
C ASP A 122 -1.59 -3.77 13.14
N TYR A 123 -2.06 -2.90 13.99
CA TYR A 123 -1.81 -2.97 15.42
C TYR A 123 -3.11 -3.25 16.16
N GLN A 124 -3.05 -4.20 17.09
CA GLN A 124 -4.16 -4.48 17.99
C GLN A 124 -3.98 -3.81 19.37
N ASP A 125 -2.75 -3.46 19.79
CA ASP A 125 -2.45 -3.33 21.23
C ASP A 125 -1.73 -2.06 21.74
N ARG A 126 -0.45 -2.05 22.16
CA ARG A 126 0.42 -0.86 22.41
C ARG A 126 1.81 -1.09 21.84
N ILE A 127 2.46 -0.05 21.29
CA ILE A 127 3.71 -0.29 20.58
C ILE A 127 4.73 -0.77 21.61
N ARG A 128 5.30 -1.93 21.38
CA ARG A 128 6.27 -2.56 22.27
C ARG A 128 7.53 -2.80 21.47
N LEU A 129 8.38 -1.77 21.44
CA LEU A 129 9.70 -1.89 20.87
C LEU A 129 10.61 -2.55 21.93
N ALA A 130 11.20 -3.67 21.58
CA ALA A 130 12.19 -4.35 22.39
C ALA A 130 13.48 -4.49 21.59
N TRP A 131 14.50 -3.76 22.02
CA TRP A 131 15.83 -3.83 21.44
C TRP A 131 16.58 -5.03 22.00
N THR A 132 17.07 -5.90 21.11
CA THR A 132 18.04 -6.93 21.44
C THR A 132 19.40 -6.57 20.83
N LYS A 133 20.43 -7.37 21.14
CA LYS A 133 21.77 -7.17 20.56
C LYS A 133 21.78 -7.34 19.04
N ASN A 134 20.89 -8.18 18.51
CA ASN A 134 20.92 -8.61 17.11
C ASN A 134 19.58 -8.33 16.40
N SER A 135 18.64 -7.65 17.03
CA SER A 135 17.34 -7.38 16.43
C SER A 135 16.52 -6.31 17.16
N LEU A 136 15.54 -5.75 16.46
CA LEU A 136 14.47 -4.94 16.98
C LEU A 136 13.17 -5.72 16.87
N ILE A 137 12.61 -6.14 18.01
CA ILE A 137 11.29 -6.75 18.07
C ILE A 137 10.27 -5.62 18.20
N TYR A 138 9.30 -5.58 17.29
CA TYR A 138 8.27 -4.54 17.26
C TYR A 138 6.84 -5.07 17.34
N ASP A 139 6.63 -6.34 16.97
CA ASP A 139 5.35 -7.02 17.14
C ASP A 139 5.55 -8.39 17.77
N THR A 140 5.25 -8.50 19.06
CA THR A 140 5.31 -9.79 19.77
C THR A 140 4.12 -10.70 19.48
N SER A 141 3.12 -10.20 18.74
CA SER A 141 1.89 -10.93 18.38
C SER A 141 1.97 -11.48 16.96
N ALA A 142 2.95 -11.05 16.16
CA ALA A 142 3.19 -11.58 14.83
C ALA A 142 3.65 -13.05 14.90
N GLU A 143 3.11 -13.89 14.02
CA GLU A 143 3.55 -15.27 13.90
C GLU A 143 4.89 -15.32 13.15
N GLY A 144 5.94 -15.86 13.80
CA GLY A 144 7.25 -16.06 13.17
C GLY A 144 8.15 -14.83 13.18
N ASP A 145 8.95 -14.65 12.12
CA ASP A 145 9.94 -13.56 12.00
C ASP A 145 9.31 -12.21 11.57
N ASP A 146 8.00 -12.16 11.32
CA ASP A 146 7.30 -10.97 10.81
C ASP A 146 7.12 -9.84 11.85
N GLY A 147 7.52 -10.09 13.10
CA GLY A 147 7.51 -9.13 14.21
C GLY A 147 8.89 -8.63 14.64
N GLU A 148 9.94 -9.01 13.91
CA GLU A 148 11.33 -8.73 14.26
C GLU A 148 12.13 -8.21 13.05
N ILE A 149 12.92 -7.15 13.26
CA ILE A 149 13.92 -6.69 12.30
C ILE A 149 15.30 -7.14 12.79
N LYS A 150 15.95 -8.05 12.07
CA LYS A 150 17.32 -8.48 12.39
C LYS A 150 18.32 -7.34 12.14
N LEU A 151 19.32 -7.24 13.01
CA LEU A 151 20.39 -6.23 12.99
C LEU A 151 21.76 -6.92 12.78
N PRO A 152 22.59 -6.45 11.82
CA PRO A 152 22.25 -5.46 10.81
C PRO A 152 21.19 -6.03 9.83
N PRO A 153 20.30 -5.17 9.30
CA PRO A 153 19.26 -5.60 8.38
C PRO A 153 19.86 -6.15 7.10
N GLY A 154 19.15 -7.11 6.50
CA GLY A 154 19.60 -7.80 5.30
C GLY A 154 19.76 -6.85 4.13
N PHE A 155 20.50 -7.29 3.11
CA PHE A 155 20.66 -6.52 1.88
C PHE A 155 19.31 -6.22 1.20
N TRP A 156 18.36 -7.15 1.31
CA TRP A 156 17.00 -7.01 0.78
C TRP A 156 16.17 -5.95 1.50
N ASP A 157 16.26 -5.86 2.83
CA ASP A 157 15.55 -4.84 3.62
C ASP A 157 16.02 -3.43 3.25
N LYS A 158 17.33 -3.27 3.00
CA LYS A 158 17.90 -2.00 2.54
C LYS A 158 17.45 -1.60 1.13
N LEU A 159 17.20 -2.58 0.24
CA LEU A 159 16.70 -2.32 -1.11
C LEU A 159 15.23 -1.92 -1.09
N GLU A 160 14.41 -2.61 -0.30
CA GLU A 160 13.00 -2.27 -0.10
C GLU A 160 12.84 -0.86 0.49
N ALA A 161 13.62 -0.54 1.52
CA ALA A 161 13.63 0.79 2.13
C ALA A 161 14.04 1.91 1.16
N ASN A 162 15.06 1.68 0.32
CA ASN A 162 15.50 2.67 -0.66
C ASN A 162 14.54 2.82 -1.85
N TYR A 163 13.80 1.77 -2.22
CA TYR A 163 12.84 1.84 -3.33
C TYR A 163 11.63 2.73 -3.00
N LEU A 164 11.20 2.75 -1.74
CA LEU A 164 10.07 3.57 -1.27
C LEU A 164 10.40 5.07 -1.14
N TYR A 165 11.67 5.47 -1.13
CA TYR A 165 12.10 6.87 -0.90
C TYR A 165 12.44 7.65 -2.19
N TRP A 166 12.25 7.07 -3.39
CA TRP A 166 12.52 7.68 -4.70
C TRP A 166 11.26 7.84 -5.59
N GLN A 167 10.12 8.17 -5.00
CA GLN A 167 8.95 8.73 -5.70
C GLN A 167 8.49 10.01 -5.01
#